data_AF-K8ET45-F1
#
_entry.id   AF-K8ET45-F1
#
_cell.length_a   1.000
_cell.length_b   1.000
_cell.length_c   1.000
_cell.angle_alpha   90.00
_cell.angle_beta   90.00
_cell.angle_gamma   90.00
#
_symmetry.space_group_name_H-M   'P 1'
#
loop_
_entity.id
_entity.type
_entity.pdbx_description
1 polymer ?
#
loop_
_entity_poly.entity_id
_entity_poly.type
_entity_poly.pdbx_seq_one_letter_code
_entity_poly.pdbx_strand_id
1 'polypeptide(L)'
;MVLSLSSSGVGVLLATKTEEANALQLAPLGKPTRIGNEKRTDASIEEIKEILRRDLQPVEKNADGTFRGAYFVTGNVTPEIFEDDCRFIDPTNTTKSLSKYVNALKILFDPENSSVDLRSIEVKDENTIVGIYDCEGYLKLPWHPRVKPYTGTVTWKTSKNGLIESQTQEWSGVSAAGAIMESFTPS
;
A
#
# COMPACT_ATOMS: atom_id res chain seq x y z
N MET A 1 24.86 38.47 46.44
CA MET A 1 24.03 39.41 45.65
C MET A 1 24.66 39.44 44.25
N VAL A 2 24.31 38.49 43.37
CA VAL A 2 23.28 38.56 42.31
C VAL A 2 23.94 38.85 40.93
N LEU A 3 23.82 37.88 40.01
CA LEU A 3 23.86 37.93 38.53
C LEU A 3 25.21 38.30 37.86
N SER A 4 25.65 37.72 36.73
CA SER A 4 24.92 37.23 35.56
C SER A 4 25.66 36.13 34.77
N LEU A 5 24.88 35.25 34.13
CA LEU A 5 25.30 34.28 33.11
C LEU A 5 25.68 34.96 31.78
N SER A 6 26.50 34.28 30.97
CA SER A 6 26.40 34.29 29.51
C SER A 6 26.81 32.93 28.96
N SER A 7 25.80 32.06 28.81
CA SER A 7 25.82 30.82 28.04
C SER A 7 25.69 31.17 26.54
N SER A 8 26.50 30.55 25.70
CA SER A 8 26.26 30.47 24.25
C SER A 8 26.38 29.02 23.83
N GLY A 9 25.37 28.23 24.21
CA GLY A 9 25.17 26.89 23.68
C GLY A 9 24.67 26.96 22.25
N VAL A 10 25.53 26.59 21.29
CA VAL A 10 25.11 26.30 19.92
C VAL A 10 24.52 24.89 19.95
N GLY A 11 23.21 24.81 20.16
CA GLY A 11 22.44 23.58 19.98
C GLY A 11 22.35 23.25 18.49
N VAL A 12 23.17 22.30 18.04
CA VAL A 12 22.97 21.66 16.74
C VAL A 12 21.68 20.84 16.84
N LEU A 13 20.58 21.36 16.29
CA LEU A 13 19.42 20.54 15.98
C LEU A 13 19.85 19.52 14.91
N LEU A 14 20.14 18.29 15.34
CA LEU A 14 20.12 17.15 14.43
C LEU A 14 18.67 16.93 14.01
N ALA A 15 18.29 17.51 12.87
CA ALA A 15 17.14 17.05 12.11
C ALA A 15 17.42 15.60 11.72
N THR A 16 16.75 14.66 12.38
CA THR A 16 16.73 13.26 11.98
C THR A 16 16.10 13.18 10.60
N LYS A 17 16.94 13.09 9.58
CA LYS A 17 16.55 12.78 8.21
C LYS A 17 15.99 11.36 8.25
N THR A 18 14.66 11.25 8.31
CA THR A 18 13.98 9.98 8.16
C THR A 18 14.43 9.39 6.84
N GLU A 19 15.13 8.27 6.92
CA GLU A 19 15.67 7.54 5.79
C GLU A 19 14.49 6.98 5.02
N GLU A 20 14.00 7.72 4.01
CA GLU A 20 13.06 7.18 3.06
C GLU A 20 13.79 6.06 2.33
N ALA A 21 13.34 4.83 2.56
CA ALA A 21 13.86 3.64 1.90
C ALA A 21 13.96 3.92 0.39
N ASN A 22 15.17 3.75 -0.16
CA ASN A 22 15.45 3.85 -1.59
C ASN A 22 14.71 2.73 -2.32
N ALA A 23 13.42 2.93 -2.55
CA ALA A 23 12.64 2.15 -3.49
C ALA A 23 13.21 2.40 -4.90
N LEU A 24 13.44 1.33 -5.66
CA LEU A 24 13.67 1.48 -7.10
C LEU A 24 12.50 2.30 -7.68
N GLN A 25 12.76 3.50 -8.21
CA GLN A 25 11.72 4.25 -8.91
C GLN A 25 11.46 3.59 -10.27
N LEU A 26 10.53 2.64 -10.29
CA LEU A 26 10.16 1.88 -11.48
C LEU A 26 9.41 2.74 -12.52
N ALA A 27 8.86 3.88 -12.12
CA ALA A 27 8.23 4.86 -12.98
C ALA A 27 8.04 6.22 -12.27
N PRO A 28 7.88 7.35 -12.98
CA PRO A 28 7.50 8.62 -12.37
C PRO A 28 6.08 8.53 -11.82
N LEU A 29 5.93 8.34 -10.50
CA LEU A 29 4.63 8.18 -9.82
C LEU A 29 3.80 9.49 -9.74
N GLY A 30 4.35 10.60 -10.24
CA GLY A 30 3.72 11.92 -10.18
C GLY A 30 3.81 12.60 -8.80
N LYS A 31 3.27 13.82 -8.72
CA LYS A 31 3.10 14.53 -7.44
C LYS A 31 1.92 13.92 -6.68
N PRO A 32 1.97 13.83 -5.34
CA PRO A 32 0.81 13.43 -4.55
C PRO A 32 -0.41 14.30 -4.90
N THR A 33 -1.53 13.66 -5.18
CA THR A 33 -2.81 14.33 -5.45
C THR A 33 -3.92 13.61 -4.69
N ARG A 34 -4.99 14.34 -4.35
CA ARG A 34 -6.20 13.71 -3.81
C ARG A 34 -6.89 12.94 -4.93
N ILE A 35 -7.32 11.72 -4.63
CA ILE A 35 -8.08 10.87 -5.54
C ILE A 35 -9.38 10.40 -4.87
N GLY A 36 -10.39 10.08 -5.67
CA GLY A 36 -11.73 9.76 -5.20
C GLY A 36 -12.55 11.01 -4.83
N ASN A 37 -13.74 10.75 -4.28
CA ASN A 37 -14.71 11.74 -3.87
C ASN A 37 -14.44 12.26 -2.44
N GLU A 38 -15.50 12.68 -1.74
CA GLU A 38 -15.46 13.03 -0.33
C GLU A 38 -15.06 11.84 0.55
N LYS A 39 -14.18 12.08 1.52
CA LYS A 39 -13.72 11.03 2.43
C LYS A 39 -14.88 10.57 3.32
N ARG A 40 -14.99 9.26 3.51
CA ARG A 40 -16.05 8.63 4.30
C ARG A 40 -15.60 8.47 5.75
N THR A 41 -15.53 9.60 6.48
CA THR A 41 -15.06 9.65 7.87
C THR A 41 -16.07 9.10 8.89
N ASP A 42 -17.30 8.83 8.45
CA ASP A 42 -18.41 8.30 9.23
C ASP A 42 -18.58 6.78 9.11
N ALA A 43 -17.80 6.12 8.23
CA ALA A 43 -17.85 4.67 8.04
C ALA A 43 -17.34 3.93 9.29
N SER A 44 -18.12 2.98 9.78
CA SER A 44 -17.68 2.05 10.81
C SER A 44 -16.58 1.12 10.30
N ILE A 45 -15.78 0.57 11.20
CA ILE A 45 -14.71 -0.37 10.83
C ILE A 45 -15.25 -1.61 10.10
N GLU A 46 -16.47 -2.03 10.39
CA GLU A 46 -17.12 -3.14 9.70
C GLU A 46 -17.54 -2.79 8.28
N GLU A 47 -18.01 -1.55 8.06
CA GLU A 47 -18.27 -1.07 6.70
C GLU A 47 -16.97 -0.94 5.91
N ILE A 48 -15.88 -0.47 6.53
CA ILE A 48 -14.56 -0.41 5.90
C ILE A 48 -14.10 -1.82 5.51
N LYS A 49 -14.26 -2.81 6.39
CA LYS A 49 -13.95 -4.22 6.10
C LYS A 49 -14.74 -4.72 4.89
N GLU A 50 -16.03 -4.47 4.81
CA GLU A 50 -16.85 -4.93 3.67
C GLU A 50 -16.48 -4.22 2.35
N ILE A 51 -16.09 -2.94 2.43
CA ILE A 51 -15.55 -2.22 1.27
C ILE A 51 -14.23 -2.86 0.80
N LEU A 52 -13.29 -3.12 1.73
CA LEU A 52 -12.02 -3.79 1.42
C LEU A 52 -12.25 -5.19 0.84
N ARG A 53 -13.20 -5.96 1.40
CA ARG A 53 -13.59 -7.28 0.90
C ARG A 53 -14.04 -7.21 -0.56
N ARG A 54 -14.90 -6.24 -0.90
CA ARG A 54 -15.37 -6.01 -2.27
C ARG A 54 -14.22 -5.60 -3.19
N ASP A 55 -13.36 -4.69 -2.75
CA ASP A 55 -12.25 -4.19 -3.56
C ASP A 55 -11.16 -5.27 -3.81
N LEU A 56 -11.13 -6.33 -2.98
CA LEU A 56 -10.26 -7.50 -3.12
C LEU A 56 -10.94 -8.73 -3.74
N GLN A 57 -12.17 -8.61 -4.25
CA GLN A 57 -12.76 -9.69 -5.06
C GLN A 57 -11.90 -9.97 -6.30
N PRO A 58 -11.94 -11.17 -6.87
CA PRO A 58 -11.15 -11.51 -8.05
C PRO A 58 -11.31 -10.49 -9.19
N VAL A 59 -10.27 -10.36 -10.02
CA VAL A 59 -10.27 -9.44 -11.16
C VAL A 59 -11.45 -9.74 -12.07
N GLU A 60 -12.22 -8.70 -12.39
CA GLU A 60 -13.24 -8.77 -13.44
C GLU A 60 -12.96 -7.72 -14.50
N LYS A 61 -12.97 -8.15 -15.77
CA LYS A 61 -12.78 -7.28 -16.92
C LYS A 61 -14.14 -6.76 -17.40
N ASN A 62 -14.32 -5.45 -17.35
CA ASN A 62 -15.52 -4.77 -17.83
C ASN A 62 -15.55 -4.76 -19.38
N ALA A 63 -16.73 -4.50 -19.94
CA ALA A 63 -16.94 -4.45 -21.40
C ALA A 63 -16.13 -3.33 -22.09
N ASP A 64 -15.77 -2.28 -21.37
CA ASP A 64 -14.93 -1.18 -21.85
C ASP A 64 -13.41 -1.47 -21.74
N GLY A 65 -13.03 -2.67 -21.29
CA GLY A 65 -11.65 -3.09 -21.11
C GLY A 65 -11.01 -2.66 -19.79
N THR A 66 -11.74 -1.96 -18.91
CA THR A 66 -11.26 -1.62 -17.56
C THR A 66 -11.36 -2.83 -16.62
N PHE A 67 -10.60 -2.83 -15.52
CA PHE A 67 -10.60 -3.90 -14.52
C PHE A 67 -11.19 -3.43 -13.18
N ARG A 68 -11.93 -4.31 -12.52
CA ARG A 68 -12.41 -4.12 -11.14
C ARG A 68 -11.98 -5.27 -10.23
N GLY A 69 -12.04 -5.03 -8.92
CA GLY A 69 -11.55 -5.98 -7.92
C GLY A 69 -10.03 -6.04 -7.85
N ALA A 70 -9.54 -6.96 -7.03
CA ALA A 70 -8.14 -7.30 -6.82
C ALA A 70 -7.26 -6.06 -6.76
N TYR A 71 -7.60 -5.11 -5.88
CA TYR A 71 -6.98 -3.79 -5.94
C TYR A 71 -5.46 -3.80 -5.78
N PHE A 72 -4.86 -4.86 -5.20
CA PHE A 72 -3.40 -5.04 -5.18
C PHE A 72 -2.76 -5.18 -6.58
N VAL A 73 -3.50 -5.59 -7.60
CA VAL A 73 -3.01 -5.68 -8.98
C VAL A 73 -3.63 -4.64 -9.91
N THR A 74 -4.89 -4.25 -9.68
CA THR A 74 -5.58 -3.28 -10.55
C THR A 74 -5.39 -1.83 -10.12
N GLY A 75 -5.05 -1.59 -8.84
CA GLY A 75 -5.12 -0.27 -8.22
C GLY A 75 -6.56 0.27 -8.09
N ASN A 76 -7.59 -0.56 -8.31
CA ASN A 76 -9.00 -0.16 -8.20
C ASN A 76 -9.49 -0.31 -6.75
N VAL A 77 -8.97 0.55 -5.88
CA VAL A 77 -9.37 0.66 -4.47
C VAL A 77 -10.38 1.80 -4.30
N THR A 78 -11.25 1.71 -3.31
CA THR A 78 -12.13 2.80 -2.86
C THR A 78 -11.31 3.87 -2.14
N PRO A 79 -10.99 5.01 -2.77
CA PRO A 79 -10.05 5.96 -2.17
C PRO A 79 -10.65 6.74 -0.99
N GLU A 80 -11.98 6.75 -0.87
CA GLU A 80 -12.71 7.52 0.14
C GLU A 80 -12.54 6.97 1.56
N ILE A 81 -12.12 5.72 1.72
CA ILE A 81 -11.85 5.09 3.04
C ILE A 81 -10.38 5.20 3.47
N PHE A 82 -9.50 5.81 2.66
CA PHE A 82 -8.08 5.98 2.96
C PHE A 82 -7.73 7.45 3.21
N GLU A 83 -6.80 7.71 4.12
CA GLU A 83 -6.12 9.00 4.23
C GLU A 83 -5.32 9.27 2.94
N ASP A 84 -5.25 10.52 2.48
CA ASP A 84 -4.50 10.87 1.25
C ASP A 84 -2.99 10.61 1.40
N ASP A 85 -2.47 10.72 2.62
CA ASP A 85 -1.09 10.43 3.01
C ASP A 85 -0.92 9.06 3.69
N CYS A 86 -1.85 8.12 3.44
CA CYS A 86 -1.78 6.75 3.92
C CYS A 86 -0.41 6.10 3.64
N ARG A 87 0.09 5.36 4.63
CA ARG A 87 1.37 4.64 4.58
C ARG A 87 1.15 3.21 4.11
N PHE A 88 1.72 2.87 2.98
CA PHE A 88 1.76 1.52 2.43
C PHE A 88 3.14 0.93 2.66
N ILE A 89 3.20 -0.21 3.34
CA ILE A 89 4.44 -0.88 3.73
C ILE A 89 4.36 -2.31 3.24
N ASP A 90 5.39 -2.75 2.53
CA ASP A 90 5.61 -4.13 2.15
C ASP A 90 7.08 -4.51 2.41
N PRO A 91 7.47 -5.78 2.26
CA PRO A 91 8.85 -6.21 2.52
C PRO A 91 9.93 -5.54 1.64
N THR A 92 9.54 -4.90 0.54
CA THR A 92 10.42 -4.31 -0.47
C THR A 92 10.42 -2.79 -0.48
N ASN A 93 9.34 -2.16 0.01
CA ASN A 93 9.13 -0.72 -0.13
C ASN A 93 8.24 -0.12 0.98
N THR A 94 8.36 1.19 1.19
CA THR A 94 7.41 2.01 1.92
C THR A 94 7.01 3.22 1.09
N THR A 95 5.71 3.42 0.87
CA THR A 95 5.14 4.56 0.17
C THR A 95 4.19 5.34 1.06
N LYS A 96 4.41 6.66 1.21
CA LYS A 96 3.49 7.56 1.91
C LYS A 96 2.72 8.45 0.93
N SER A 97 1.68 7.90 0.32
CA SER A 97 0.67 8.62 -0.48
C SER A 97 -0.24 7.61 -1.18
N LEU A 98 -1.56 7.78 -1.02
CA LEU A 98 -2.56 6.95 -1.68
C LEU A 98 -2.46 7.01 -3.21
N SER A 99 -2.39 8.22 -3.78
CA SER A 99 -2.29 8.40 -5.24
C SER A 99 -1.04 7.75 -5.84
N LYS A 100 0.12 7.88 -5.18
CA LYS A 100 1.36 7.24 -5.65
C LYS A 100 1.28 5.72 -5.59
N TYR A 101 0.72 5.18 -4.50
CA TYR A 101 0.52 3.75 -4.36
C TYR A 101 -0.39 3.19 -5.46
N VAL A 102 -1.57 3.79 -5.66
CA VAL A 102 -2.52 3.39 -6.71
C VAL A 102 -1.90 3.47 -8.11
N ASN A 103 -1.15 4.55 -8.39
CA ASN A 103 -0.45 4.69 -9.67
C ASN A 103 0.64 3.62 -9.86
N ALA A 104 1.39 3.30 -8.80
CA ALA A 104 2.41 2.26 -8.85
C ALA A 104 1.80 0.91 -9.24
N LEU A 105 0.69 0.51 -8.61
CA LEU A 105 0.02 -0.77 -8.91
C LEU A 105 -0.44 -0.86 -10.37
N LYS A 106 -1.07 0.20 -10.90
CA LYS A 106 -1.55 0.26 -12.29
C LYS A 106 -0.44 0.12 -13.32
N ILE A 107 0.73 0.71 -13.02
CA ILE A 107 1.91 0.67 -13.89
C ILE A 107 2.60 -0.68 -13.76
N LEU A 108 2.66 -1.23 -12.56
CA LEU A 108 3.54 -2.35 -12.25
C LEU A 108 2.94 -3.71 -12.58
N PHE A 109 1.67 -3.97 -12.26
CA PHE A 109 1.07 -5.29 -12.44
C PHE A 109 0.32 -5.42 -13.76
N ASP A 110 0.36 -6.62 -14.34
CA ASP A 110 -0.48 -7.01 -15.46
C ASP A 110 -1.82 -7.58 -14.94
N PRO A 111 -2.93 -6.82 -15.01
CA PRO A 111 -4.22 -7.28 -14.48
C PRO A 111 -4.83 -8.42 -15.31
N GLU A 112 -4.39 -8.68 -16.54
CA GLU A 112 -4.89 -9.81 -17.33
C GLU A 112 -4.28 -11.14 -16.92
N ASN A 113 -3.06 -11.10 -16.39
CA ASN A 113 -2.26 -12.27 -16.05
C ASN A 113 -1.90 -12.34 -14.56
N SER A 114 -2.47 -11.48 -13.72
CA SER A 114 -2.26 -11.47 -12.27
C SER A 114 -3.57 -11.66 -11.52
N SER A 115 -3.52 -12.32 -10.37
CA SER A 115 -4.67 -12.62 -9.55
C SER A 115 -4.41 -12.30 -8.07
N VAL A 116 -5.50 -12.00 -7.36
CA VAL A 116 -5.53 -11.84 -5.92
C VAL A 116 -6.78 -12.54 -5.43
N ASP A 117 -6.60 -13.51 -4.54
CA ASP A 117 -7.68 -14.28 -3.94
C ASP A 117 -7.70 -14.04 -2.43
N LEU A 118 -8.70 -13.28 -1.97
CA LEU A 118 -8.91 -13.04 -0.54
C LEU A 118 -9.40 -14.32 0.15
N ARG A 119 -8.58 -14.89 1.05
CA ARG A 119 -8.91 -16.09 1.83
C ARG A 119 -9.74 -15.77 3.05
N SER A 120 -9.39 -14.71 3.77
CA SER A 120 -10.12 -14.22 4.93
C SER A 120 -9.92 -12.73 5.10
N ILE A 121 -10.89 -12.08 5.76
CA ILE A 121 -10.76 -10.72 6.25
C ILE A 121 -11.65 -10.56 7.49
N GLU A 122 -11.09 -9.99 8.55
CA GLU A 122 -11.73 -9.86 9.86
C GLU A 122 -11.33 -8.55 10.54
N VAL A 123 -12.23 -8.00 11.37
CA VAL A 123 -11.88 -6.95 12.33
C VAL A 123 -11.22 -7.63 13.51
N LYS A 124 -10.00 -7.21 13.82
CA LYS A 124 -9.20 -7.77 14.92
C LYS A 124 -9.45 -7.02 16.24
N ASP A 125 -9.60 -5.71 16.16
CA ASP A 125 -9.82 -4.80 17.28
C ASP A 125 -10.47 -3.49 16.77
N GLU A 126 -10.64 -2.49 17.63
CA GLU A 126 -11.40 -1.27 17.33
C GLU A 126 -10.90 -0.46 16.12
N ASN A 127 -9.64 -0.63 15.72
CA ASN A 127 -9.04 0.14 14.62
C ASN A 127 -8.21 -0.71 13.66
N THR A 128 -8.23 -2.04 13.78
CA THR A 128 -7.42 -2.94 12.97
C THR A 128 -8.27 -3.96 12.21
N ILE A 129 -8.04 -4.03 10.90
CA ILE A 129 -8.57 -5.07 10.01
C ILE A 129 -7.40 -5.92 9.54
N VAL A 130 -7.56 -7.24 9.55
CA VAL A 130 -6.55 -8.18 9.03
C VAL A 130 -7.17 -9.03 7.93
N GLY A 131 -6.42 -9.22 6.84
CA GLY A 131 -6.78 -10.11 5.75
C GLY A 131 -5.65 -11.07 5.41
N ILE A 132 -6.03 -12.27 4.94
CA ILE A 132 -5.11 -13.25 4.35
C ILE A 132 -5.50 -13.39 2.88
N TYR A 133 -4.53 -13.31 1.98
CA TYR A 133 -4.75 -13.40 0.54
C TYR A 133 -3.67 -14.24 -0.13
N ASP A 134 -4.01 -14.85 -1.25
CA ASP A 134 -3.03 -15.39 -2.19
C ASP A 134 -2.89 -14.46 -3.38
N CYS A 135 -1.66 -14.33 -3.90
CA CYS A 135 -1.37 -13.50 -5.06
C CYS A 135 -0.36 -14.21 -5.96
N GLU A 136 -0.55 -14.09 -7.27
CA GLU A 136 0.42 -14.46 -8.30
C GLU A 136 0.24 -13.56 -9.52
N GLY A 137 1.20 -13.58 -10.44
CA GLY A 137 1.00 -12.92 -11.72
C GLY A 137 2.25 -12.48 -12.42
N TYR A 138 2.14 -11.39 -13.16
CA TYR A 138 3.21 -10.83 -13.99
C TYR A 138 3.34 -9.32 -13.80
N LEU A 139 4.57 -8.84 -13.87
CA LEU A 139 4.85 -7.40 -13.88
C LEU A 139 4.96 -6.88 -15.32
N LYS A 140 4.52 -5.63 -15.53
CA LYS A 140 4.64 -4.87 -16.79
C LYS A 140 6.04 -4.27 -16.96
N LEU A 141 7.07 -5.08 -16.76
CA LEU A 141 8.47 -4.72 -17.07
C LEU A 141 8.87 -5.32 -18.42
N PRO A 142 9.90 -4.77 -19.13
CA PRO A 142 10.27 -5.24 -20.47
C PRO A 142 10.57 -6.74 -20.58
N TRP A 143 11.05 -7.38 -19.50
CA TRP A 143 11.34 -8.81 -19.44
C TRP A 143 10.18 -9.65 -18.85
N HIS A 144 9.01 -9.02 -18.63
CA HIS A 144 7.75 -9.63 -18.19
C HIS A 144 7.90 -10.69 -17.07
N PRO A 145 8.48 -10.31 -15.92
CA PRO A 145 8.83 -11.26 -14.88
C PRO A 145 7.57 -11.84 -14.23
N ARG A 146 7.62 -13.14 -13.93
CA ARG A 146 6.55 -13.85 -13.23
C ARG A 146 6.74 -13.76 -11.72
N VAL A 147 5.74 -13.21 -11.03
CA VAL A 147 5.59 -13.33 -9.59
C VAL A 147 5.01 -14.71 -9.28
N LYS A 148 5.80 -15.57 -8.62
CA LYS A 148 5.35 -16.89 -8.18
C LYS A 148 4.24 -16.75 -7.12
N PRO A 149 3.32 -17.73 -7.03
CA PRO A 149 2.30 -17.74 -5.98
C PRO A 149 2.88 -17.56 -4.59
N TYR A 150 2.30 -16.65 -3.82
CA TYR A 150 2.60 -16.44 -2.42
C TYR A 150 1.34 -16.12 -1.63
N THR A 151 1.37 -16.44 -0.34
CA THR A 151 0.35 -16.04 0.63
C THR A 151 0.83 -14.82 1.39
N GLY A 152 0.01 -13.78 1.43
CA GLY A 152 0.26 -12.56 2.17
C GLY A 152 -0.73 -12.39 3.32
N THR A 153 -0.24 -11.79 4.40
CA THR A 153 -1.07 -11.17 5.43
C THR A 153 -1.05 -9.67 5.21
N VAL A 154 -2.21 -9.03 5.25
CA VAL A 154 -2.34 -7.58 5.17
C VAL A 154 -3.06 -7.07 6.42
N THR A 155 -2.53 -5.99 6.98
CA THR A 155 -3.11 -5.28 8.11
C THR A 155 -3.45 -3.87 7.69
N TRP A 156 -4.70 -3.45 7.85
CA TRP A 156 -5.12 -2.07 7.73
C TRP A 156 -5.38 -1.49 9.12
N LYS A 157 -4.91 -0.26 9.35
CA LYS A 157 -5.21 0.48 10.57
C LYS A 157 -5.92 1.78 10.27
N THR A 158 -6.98 2.06 11.01
CA THR A 158 -7.74 3.31 10.92
C THR A 158 -7.21 4.37 11.90
N SER A 159 -7.26 5.62 11.45
CA SER A 159 -6.96 6.82 12.23
C SER A 159 -8.16 7.20 13.10
N LYS A 160 -7.98 8.23 13.94
CA LYS A 160 -9.07 8.84 14.71
C LYS A 160 -10.15 9.48 13.84
N ASN A 161 -9.87 9.73 12.56
CA ASN A 161 -10.83 10.29 11.60
C ASN A 161 -11.70 9.21 10.94
N GLY A 162 -11.54 7.93 11.32
CA GLY A 162 -12.28 6.83 10.72
C GLY A 162 -11.78 6.40 9.34
N LEU A 163 -10.61 6.89 8.90
CA LEU A 163 -10.01 6.53 7.61
C LEU A 163 -8.79 5.63 7.81
N ILE A 164 -8.46 4.79 6.83
CA ILE A 164 -7.25 3.97 6.84
C ILE A 164 -6.02 4.88 6.71
N GLU A 165 -5.18 4.93 7.75
CA GLU A 165 -3.91 5.66 7.75
C GLU A 165 -2.72 4.80 7.36
N SER A 166 -2.85 3.48 7.49
CA SER A 166 -1.78 2.56 7.10
C SER A 166 -2.28 1.21 6.62
N GLN A 167 -1.53 0.65 5.67
CA GLN A 167 -1.63 -0.70 5.20
C GLN A 167 -0.24 -1.33 5.23
N THR A 168 -0.09 -2.45 5.95
CA THR A 168 1.15 -3.23 6.01
C THR A 168 0.91 -4.61 5.44
N GLN A 169 1.75 -5.04 4.52
CA GLN A 169 1.78 -6.38 3.98
C GLN A 169 2.99 -7.14 4.50
N GLU A 170 2.76 -8.39 4.88
CA GLU A 170 3.77 -9.37 5.17
C GLU A 170 3.58 -10.54 4.20
N TRP A 171 4.65 -11.01 3.57
CA TRP A 171 4.58 -12.13 2.64
C TRP A 171 5.20 -13.36 3.28
N SER A 172 4.46 -14.47 3.29
CA SER A 172 4.93 -15.70 3.90
C SER A 172 6.04 -16.32 3.05
N GLY A 173 7.20 -16.54 3.68
CA GLY A 173 8.37 -17.19 3.08
C GLY A 173 9.52 -16.21 2.77
N VAL A 174 10.73 -16.54 3.24
CA VAL A 174 11.97 -15.79 2.95
C VAL A 174 12.24 -15.73 1.43
N SER A 175 11.75 -16.71 0.68
CA SER A 175 11.86 -16.78 -0.78
C SER A 175 10.84 -15.95 -1.54
N ALA A 176 9.69 -15.59 -0.96
CA ALA A 176 8.65 -14.85 -1.68
C ALA A 176 9.06 -13.39 -1.90
N ALA A 177 9.52 -12.71 -0.85
CA ALA A 177 10.08 -11.37 -0.96
C ALA A 177 11.34 -11.35 -1.83
N GLY A 178 12.24 -12.31 -1.64
CA GLY A 178 13.43 -12.46 -2.49
C GLY A 178 13.08 -12.67 -3.97
N ALA A 179 12.15 -13.57 -4.29
CA ALA A 179 11.74 -13.86 -5.66
C ALA A 179 10.98 -12.68 -6.32
N ILE A 180 10.19 -11.94 -5.54
CA ILE A 180 9.56 -10.71 -6.00
C ILE A 180 10.63 -9.65 -6.26
N MET A 181 11.61 -9.48 -5.36
CA MET A 181 12.76 -8.59 -5.57
C MET A 181 13.58 -8.97 -6.82
N GLU A 182 13.87 -10.26 -7.00
CA GLU A 182 14.56 -10.79 -8.18
C GLU A 182 13.77 -10.49 -9.47
N SER A 183 12.44 -10.53 -9.42
CA SER A 183 11.58 -10.18 -10.55
C SER A 183 11.80 -8.74 -11.04
N PHE A 184 12.24 -7.81 -10.17
CA PHE A 184 12.56 -6.43 -10.55
C PHE A 184 13.96 -6.27 -11.17
N THR A 185 14.75 -7.33 -11.31
CA THR A 185 16.10 -7.26 -11.89
C THR A 185 16.09 -7.95 -13.26
N PRO A 186 16.55 -7.29 -14.35
CA PRO A 186 16.80 -7.97 -15.61
C PRO A 186 17.82 -9.09 -15.40
N SER A 187 17.53 -10.29 -15.92
CA SER A 187 18.49 -11.41 -16.02
C SER A 187 19.53 -11.18 -17.10
#